data_AF-A0A836TF78-F1
#
_entry.id   AF-A0A836TF78-F1
#
_cell.length_a   1.000
_cell.length_b   1.000
_cell.length_c   1.000
_cell.angle_alpha   90.00
_cell.angle_beta   90.00
_cell.angle_gamma   90.00
#
_symmetry.space_group_name_H-M   'P 1'
#
loop_
_entity.id
_entity.type
_entity.pdbx_description
1 polymer ?
#
loop_
_entity_poly.entity_id
_entity_poly.type
_entity_poly.pdbx_seq_one_letter_code
_entity_poly.pdbx_strand_id
1 'polypeptide(L)'
;MHLVITFLALFFSLPSADAEPQKLAPFQQALPGYNYQFPRDDFSHDRFRIEWWYYTGNLKDEKDRSFGYQLTFFRVGLDNPIDNPSAWKIDNIYFAHMTVSDIHENKFHFFERINRKGINNAGAESDRLHVWNEDWSLTSKDESHHLKAQENGTGLDLKLTPIK
;
A
#
# COMPACT_ATOMS: atom_id res chain seq x y z
N MET A 1 53.81 56.45 -19.75
CA MET A 1 52.70 56.75 -18.82
C MET A 1 51.75 55.55 -18.85
N HIS A 2 51.84 54.67 -17.85
CA HIS A 2 51.07 53.41 -17.80
C HIS A 2 49.71 53.66 -17.16
N LEU A 3 48.62 53.21 -17.79
CA LEU A 3 47.28 53.21 -17.20
C LEU A 3 46.82 51.77 -17.02
N VAL A 4 46.67 51.39 -15.75
CA VAL A 4 46.17 50.09 -15.27
C VAL A 4 44.64 50.19 -15.20
N ILE A 5 43.91 49.25 -15.79
CA ILE A 5 42.46 49.11 -15.63
C ILE A 5 42.19 47.94 -14.70
N THR A 6 41.66 48.24 -13.52
CA THR A 6 41.33 47.31 -12.45
C THR A 6 40.02 46.57 -12.79
N PHE A 7 40.05 45.25 -12.81
CA PHE A 7 38.87 44.39 -12.93
C PHE A 7 38.15 44.33 -11.58
N LEU A 8 36.90 44.81 -11.51
CA LEU A 8 36.03 44.64 -10.35
C LEU A 8 35.26 43.31 -10.50
N ALA A 9 35.72 42.25 -9.83
CA ALA A 9 34.98 40.99 -9.75
C ALA A 9 33.92 41.09 -8.65
N LEU A 10 32.64 41.16 -9.03
CA LEU A 10 31.52 40.98 -8.12
C LEU A 10 31.42 39.49 -7.74
N PHE A 11 31.84 39.15 -6.53
CA PHE A 11 31.55 37.85 -5.92
C PHE A 11 30.09 37.83 -5.48
N PHE A 12 29.24 37.13 -6.21
CA PHE A 12 27.93 36.72 -5.68
C PHE A 12 28.16 35.59 -4.68
N SER A 13 28.03 35.88 -3.38
CA SER A 13 27.88 34.85 -2.35
C SER A 13 26.57 34.11 -2.60
N LEU A 14 26.67 32.90 -3.15
CA LEU A 14 25.58 31.94 -3.07
C LEU A 14 25.41 31.59 -1.59
N PRO A 15 24.20 31.71 -1.00
CA PRO A 15 23.97 31.14 0.31
C PRO A 15 24.17 29.63 0.19
N SER A 16 25.15 29.08 0.90
CA SER A 16 25.16 27.65 1.20
C SER A 16 23.87 27.34 1.93
N ALA A 17 22.91 26.77 1.21
CA ALA A 17 21.80 26.11 1.84
C ALA A 17 22.37 24.84 2.48
N ASP A 18 22.89 24.98 3.70
CA ASP A 18 22.90 23.89 4.66
C ASP A 18 21.43 23.60 5.01
N ALA A 19 20.71 23.05 4.04
CA ALA A 19 19.45 22.39 4.30
C ALA A 19 19.84 21.14 5.08
N GLU A 20 19.71 21.19 6.41
CA GLU A 20 19.65 19.96 7.18
C GLU A 20 18.65 19.03 6.46
N PRO A 21 19.02 17.78 6.15
CA PRO A 21 18.08 16.85 5.53
C PRO A 21 16.85 16.81 6.44
N GLN A 22 15.72 17.27 5.90
CA GLN A 22 14.48 17.38 6.65
C GLN A 22 14.16 15.98 7.16
N LYS A 23 14.42 15.75 8.45
CA LYS A 23 14.19 14.46 9.09
C LYS A 23 12.70 14.18 8.93
N LEU A 24 12.35 13.20 8.09
CA LEU A 24 10.96 12.80 7.88
C LEU A 24 10.31 12.64 9.26
N ALA A 25 9.10 13.18 9.41
CA ALA A 25 8.36 13.01 10.64
C ALA A 25 8.22 11.51 10.92
N PRO A 26 8.56 11.03 12.13
CA PRO A 26 8.43 9.62 12.46
C PRO A 26 6.99 9.17 12.28
N PHE A 27 6.79 7.91 11.87
CA PHE A 27 5.45 7.30 11.82
C PHE A 27 4.70 7.51 13.14
N GLN A 28 3.39 7.73 13.04
CA GLN A 28 2.54 7.99 14.19
C GLN A 28 2.42 6.75 15.09
N GLN A 29 2.47 6.96 16.40
CA GLN A 29 2.13 5.93 17.38
C GLN A 29 0.61 5.78 17.52
N ALA A 30 0.14 4.53 17.63
CA ALA A 30 -1.26 4.23 17.93
C ALA A 30 -1.53 4.44 19.43
N LEU A 31 -2.04 5.62 19.78
CA LEU A 31 -2.40 5.99 21.15
C LEU A 31 -3.90 5.78 21.39
N PRO A 32 -4.33 5.54 22.65
CA PRO A 32 -5.76 5.41 22.97
C PRO A 32 -6.53 6.73 22.76
N GLY A 33 -7.86 6.62 22.66
CA GLY A 33 -8.77 7.78 22.51
C GLY A 33 -9.08 8.18 21.08
N TYR A 34 -8.69 7.37 20.09
CA TYR A 34 -9.08 7.57 18.70
C TYR A 34 -10.58 7.30 18.51
N ASN A 35 -11.28 8.24 17.88
CA ASN A 35 -12.69 8.08 17.52
C ASN A 35 -12.77 7.60 16.08
N TYR A 36 -13.20 6.34 15.89
CA TYR A 36 -13.31 5.75 14.57
C TYR A 36 -14.42 6.41 13.73
N GLN A 37 -14.14 6.60 12.45
CA GLN A 37 -15.00 7.23 11.46
C GLN A 37 -15.09 6.35 10.23
N PHE A 38 -16.24 5.73 10.00
CA PHE A 38 -16.49 4.92 8.81
C PHE A 38 -17.31 5.71 7.77
N PRO A 39 -17.01 5.59 6.47
CA PRO A 39 -16.09 4.62 5.86
C PRO A 39 -14.61 5.06 5.81
N ARG A 40 -14.27 6.26 6.32
CA ARG A 40 -12.91 6.82 6.24
C ARG A 40 -11.84 5.86 6.78
N ASP A 41 -12.13 5.15 7.87
CA ASP A 41 -11.22 4.23 8.54
C ASP A 41 -11.18 2.83 7.91
N ASP A 42 -11.92 2.58 6.83
CA ASP A 42 -11.70 1.42 5.97
C ASP A 42 -10.52 1.67 5.00
N PHE A 43 -10.23 2.94 4.71
CA PHE A 43 -9.23 3.36 3.72
C PHE A 43 -7.82 3.32 4.33
N SER A 44 -6.81 3.70 3.54
CA SER A 44 -5.42 3.64 3.98
C SER A 44 -5.04 4.73 5.00
N HIS A 45 -4.20 4.33 5.96
CA HIS A 45 -3.68 5.16 7.05
C HIS A 45 -2.17 5.39 6.90
N ASP A 46 -1.77 6.19 5.91
CA ASP A 46 -0.37 6.42 5.51
C ASP A 46 0.55 6.99 6.60
N ARG A 47 -0.03 7.55 7.67
CA ARG A 47 0.74 8.05 8.83
C ARG A 47 1.30 6.93 9.71
N PHE A 48 0.81 5.69 9.56
CA PHE A 48 1.27 4.54 10.31
C PHE A 48 2.16 3.66 9.45
N ARG A 49 3.23 3.14 10.07
CA ARG A 49 4.23 2.32 9.38
C ARG A 49 3.66 1.04 8.80
N ILE A 50 2.67 0.45 9.47
CA ILE A 50 2.17 -0.89 9.17
C ILE A 50 0.65 -0.80 9.02
N GLU A 51 0.13 -1.41 7.96
CA GLU A 51 -1.31 -1.50 7.72
C GLU A 51 -1.67 -2.83 7.04
N TRP A 52 -2.83 -3.40 7.40
CA TRP A 52 -3.29 -4.71 6.95
C TRP A 52 -4.75 -4.66 6.53
N TRP A 53 -5.08 -5.32 5.43
CA TRP A 53 -6.45 -5.71 5.07
C TRP A 53 -6.50 -7.23 4.99
N TYR A 54 -7.27 -7.86 5.87
CA TYR A 54 -7.24 -9.31 6.03
C TYR A 54 -8.64 -9.91 5.98
N TYR A 55 -8.90 -10.67 4.91
CA TYR A 55 -10.17 -11.34 4.68
C TYR A 55 -9.98 -12.84 4.78
N THR A 56 -10.85 -13.50 5.53
CA THR A 56 -10.95 -14.95 5.61
C THR A 56 -12.41 -15.37 5.55
N GLY A 57 -12.66 -16.55 5.03
CA GLY A 57 -14.02 -17.07 4.99
C GLY A 57 -14.11 -18.49 4.47
N ASN A 58 -15.33 -19.00 4.48
CA ASN A 58 -15.68 -20.33 3.99
C ASN A 58 -16.66 -20.17 2.83
N LEU A 59 -16.48 -20.98 1.79
CA LEU A 59 -17.32 -21.01 0.60
C LEU A 59 -17.86 -22.42 0.40
N LYS A 60 -18.98 -22.51 -0.31
CA LYS A 60 -19.54 -23.76 -0.81
C LYS A 60 -19.87 -23.59 -2.28
N ASP A 61 -19.56 -24.59 -3.10
CA ASP A 61 -20.01 -24.61 -4.49
C ASP A 61 -21.45 -25.15 -4.62
N GLU A 62 -21.98 -25.17 -5.85
CA GLU A 62 -23.32 -25.68 -6.15
C GLU A 62 -23.52 -27.17 -5.83
N LYS A 63 -22.43 -27.91 -5.61
CA LYS A 63 -22.42 -29.33 -5.24
C LYS A 63 -22.13 -29.55 -3.75
N ASP A 64 -22.21 -28.50 -2.93
CA ASP A 64 -21.92 -28.49 -1.50
C ASP A 64 -20.44 -28.80 -1.14
N ARG A 65 -19.52 -28.69 -2.10
CA ARG A 65 -18.08 -28.84 -1.82
C ARG A 65 -17.60 -27.62 -1.05
N SER A 66 -16.87 -27.87 0.03
CA SER A 66 -16.42 -26.83 0.95
C SER A 66 -15.03 -26.32 0.58
N PHE A 67 -14.87 -25.00 0.64
CA PHE A 67 -13.60 -24.31 0.45
C PHE A 67 -13.34 -23.34 1.59
N GLY A 68 -12.08 -23.22 1.99
CA GLY A 68 -11.61 -22.08 2.79
C GLY A 68 -10.91 -21.08 1.88
N TYR A 69 -10.99 -19.79 2.19
CA TYR A 69 -10.18 -18.78 1.52
C TYR A 69 -9.57 -17.77 2.47
N GLN A 70 -8.50 -17.14 1.98
CA GLN A 70 -7.85 -16.01 2.61
C GLN A 70 -7.36 -15.05 1.52
N LEU A 71 -7.52 -13.75 1.75
CA LEU A 71 -6.85 -12.69 0.99
C LEU A 71 -6.31 -11.63 1.95
N THR A 72 -5.00 -11.41 1.91
CA THR A 72 -4.32 -10.39 2.72
C THR A 72 -3.64 -9.39 1.81
N PHE A 73 -3.82 -8.10 2.09
CA PHE A 73 -2.91 -7.04 1.64
C PHE A 73 -2.21 -6.45 2.86
N PHE A 74 -0.92 -6.16 2.72
CA PHE A 74 -0.10 -5.65 3.81
C PHE A 74 0.86 -4.58 3.29
N ARG A 75 0.98 -3.46 4.00
CA ARG A 75 1.89 -2.36 3.66
C ARG A 75 2.87 -2.12 4.80
N VAL A 76 4.14 -1.94 4.43
CA VAL A 76 5.20 -1.45 5.33
C VAL A 76 5.80 -0.17 4.76
N GLY A 77 5.70 0.92 5.52
CA GLY A 77 6.43 2.16 5.30
C GLY A 77 7.90 2.01 5.66
N LEU A 78 8.76 2.60 4.83
CA LEU A 78 10.22 2.63 5.02
C LEU A 78 10.66 4.05 5.42
N ASP A 79 11.62 4.11 6.34
CA ASP A 79 12.31 5.37 6.65
C ASP A 79 13.29 5.68 5.51
N ASN A 80 12.98 6.68 4.69
CA ASN A 80 13.86 7.11 3.60
C ASN A 80 14.57 8.42 3.97
N PRO A 81 15.86 8.39 4.33
CA PRO A 81 16.58 9.61 4.72
C PRO A 81 16.91 10.52 3.52
N ILE A 82 16.67 10.07 2.29
CA ILE A 82 17.03 10.78 1.06
C ILE A 82 15.73 11.22 0.37
N ASP A 83 15.59 12.53 0.16
CA ASP A 83 14.55 13.07 -0.71
C ASP A 83 14.86 12.68 -2.17
N ASN A 84 14.01 11.82 -2.74
CA ASN A 84 14.18 11.28 -4.09
C ASN A 84 12.89 11.52 -4.88
N PRO A 85 12.91 12.33 -5.95
CA PRO A 85 11.71 12.63 -6.74
C PRO A 85 11.31 11.51 -7.72
N SER A 86 12.10 10.42 -7.82
CA SER A 86 11.83 9.33 -8.76
C SER A 86 10.51 8.61 -8.47
N ALA A 87 9.76 8.31 -9.51
CA ALA A 87 8.57 7.44 -9.42
C ALA A 87 8.91 6.02 -8.91
N TRP A 88 10.18 5.62 -8.98
CA TRP A 88 10.67 4.32 -8.51
C TRP A 88 11.19 4.33 -7.07
N LYS A 89 11.09 5.47 -6.36
CA LYS A 89 11.42 5.54 -4.94
C LYS A 89 10.59 4.53 -4.14
N ILE A 90 11.17 4.03 -3.06
CA ILE A 90 10.57 2.96 -2.26
C ILE A 90 10.15 3.52 -0.91
N ASP A 91 9.05 4.25 -0.87
CA ASP A 91 8.50 4.76 0.40
C ASP A 91 7.73 3.67 1.16
N ASN A 92 7.14 2.73 0.43
CA ASN A 92 6.36 1.63 0.96
C ASN A 92 6.63 0.36 0.16
N ILE A 93 6.61 -0.78 0.87
CA ILE A 93 6.55 -2.12 0.27
C ILE A 93 5.15 -2.67 0.52
N TYR A 94 4.55 -3.23 -0.52
CA TYR A 94 3.22 -3.83 -0.52
C TYR A 94 3.35 -5.33 -0.75
N PHE A 95 2.73 -6.10 0.14
CA PHE A 95 2.65 -7.54 0.09
C PHE A 95 1.19 -7.93 -0.14
N ALA A 96 0.96 -9.03 -0.86
CA ALA A 96 -0.34 -9.66 -0.94
C ALA A 96 -0.22 -11.18 -0.87
N HIS A 97 -1.13 -11.84 -0.16
CA HIS A 97 -1.21 -13.30 -0.06
C HIS A 97 -2.63 -13.75 -0.35
N MET A 98 -2.79 -14.74 -1.23
CA MET A 98 -4.08 -15.36 -1.53
C MET A 98 -3.98 -16.86 -1.30
N THR A 99 -4.97 -17.45 -0.62
CA THR A 99 -5.05 -18.89 -0.42
C THR A 99 -6.45 -19.43 -0.68
N VAL A 100 -6.50 -20.66 -1.17
CA VAL A 100 -7.72 -21.46 -1.34
C VAL A 100 -7.45 -22.86 -0.82
N SER A 101 -8.23 -23.30 0.16
CA SER A 101 -8.23 -24.64 0.71
C SER A 101 -9.39 -25.44 0.11
N ASP A 102 -9.12 -26.40 -0.78
CA ASP A 102 -10.11 -27.36 -1.27
C ASP A 102 -10.17 -28.54 -0.29
N ILE A 103 -11.24 -28.59 0.50
CA ILE A 103 -11.40 -29.57 1.56
C ILE A 103 -11.67 -30.97 1.00
N HIS A 104 -12.35 -31.04 -0.16
CA HIS A 104 -12.67 -32.32 -0.78
C HIS A 104 -11.43 -32.98 -1.38
N GLU A 105 -10.61 -32.20 -2.09
CA GLU A 105 -9.39 -32.70 -2.73
C GLU A 105 -8.17 -32.72 -1.80
N ASN A 106 -8.32 -32.29 -0.53
CA ASN A 106 -7.22 -32.10 0.43
C ASN A 106 -6.07 -31.27 -0.15
N LYS A 107 -6.40 -30.18 -0.86
CA LYS A 107 -5.42 -29.37 -1.59
C LYS A 107 -5.40 -27.94 -1.08
N PHE A 108 -4.19 -27.45 -0.79
CA PHE A 108 -3.96 -26.06 -0.39
C PHE A 108 -3.26 -25.31 -1.51
N HIS A 109 -3.89 -24.26 -2.01
CA HIS A 109 -3.33 -23.34 -2.99
C HIS A 109 -2.90 -22.06 -2.28
N PHE A 110 -1.69 -21.59 -2.54
CA PHE A 110 -1.20 -20.30 -2.02
C PHE A 110 -0.42 -19.56 -3.10
N PHE A 111 -0.54 -18.24 -3.09
CA PHE A 111 0.16 -17.34 -3.99
C PHE A 111 0.53 -16.05 -3.25
N GLU A 112 1.65 -15.44 -3.62
CA GLU A 112 2.17 -14.22 -2.99
C GLU A 112 2.67 -13.20 -4.02
N ARG A 113 2.59 -11.93 -3.66
CA ARG A 113 3.15 -10.81 -4.43
C ARG A 113 3.83 -9.81 -3.52
N ILE A 114 4.97 -9.28 -3.99
CA ILE A 114 5.72 -8.23 -3.31
C ILE A 114 6.05 -7.16 -4.33
N ASN A 115 5.53 -5.96 -4.12
CA ASN A 115 5.71 -4.84 -5.03
C ASN A 115 5.94 -3.53 -4.28
N ARG A 116 6.52 -2.56 -4.99
CA ARG A 116 6.57 -1.14 -4.59
C ARG A 116 5.52 -0.38 -5.38
N LYS A 117 5.21 0.86 -4.98
CA LYS A 117 4.25 1.70 -5.73
C LYS A 117 4.64 1.85 -7.20
N GLY A 118 5.88 2.28 -7.47
CA GLY A 118 6.41 2.40 -8.84
C GLY A 118 5.46 3.18 -9.75
N ILE A 119 5.26 2.65 -10.97
CA ILE A 119 4.29 3.15 -11.96
C ILE A 119 2.89 2.55 -11.74
N ASN A 120 2.39 2.60 -10.50
CA ASN A 120 1.09 2.05 -10.07
C ASN A 120 1.03 0.52 -9.94
N ASN A 121 2.16 -0.15 -9.68
CA ASN A 121 2.21 -1.60 -9.51
C ASN A 121 1.48 -2.07 -8.25
N ALA A 122 1.51 -1.28 -7.17
CA ALA A 122 0.81 -1.60 -5.92
C ALA A 122 0.47 -0.33 -5.15
N GLY A 123 -0.52 -0.39 -4.28
CA GLY A 123 -0.90 0.76 -3.48
C GLY A 123 -2.13 0.55 -2.61
N ALA A 124 -2.42 1.57 -1.83
CA ALA A 124 -3.65 1.73 -1.09
C ALA A 124 -4.02 3.22 -1.11
N GLU A 125 -5.29 3.54 -1.26
CA GLU A 125 -5.79 4.92 -1.30
C GLU A 125 -6.33 5.36 0.06
N SER A 126 -6.13 6.64 0.40
CA SER A 126 -6.56 7.23 1.67
C SER A 126 -7.90 7.99 1.58
N ASP A 127 -8.47 8.10 0.38
CA ASP A 127 -9.73 8.78 0.08
C ASP A 127 -10.86 7.81 -0.33
N ARG A 128 -10.54 6.54 -0.58
CA ARG A 128 -11.50 5.45 -0.84
C ARG A 128 -10.92 4.09 -0.49
N LEU A 129 -11.77 3.08 -0.30
CA LEU A 129 -11.32 1.70 -0.13
C LEU A 129 -10.92 1.16 -1.48
N HIS A 130 -9.63 1.27 -1.78
CA HIS A 130 -9.00 0.64 -2.92
C HIS A 130 -7.56 0.30 -2.56
N VAL A 131 -7.27 -1.00 -2.54
CA VAL A 131 -5.96 -1.57 -2.24
C VAL A 131 -5.65 -2.55 -3.35
N TRP A 132 -4.44 -2.48 -3.91
CA TRP A 132 -4.07 -3.33 -5.02
C TRP A 132 -2.60 -3.76 -5.00
N ASN A 133 -2.36 -4.89 -5.63
CA ASN A 133 -1.03 -5.39 -5.98
C ASN A 133 -1.13 -6.08 -7.34
N GLU A 134 -0.70 -5.36 -8.38
CA GLU A 134 -0.96 -5.64 -9.79
C GLU A 134 -2.46 -5.76 -10.06
N ASP A 135 -2.95 -6.90 -10.58
CA ASP A 135 -4.37 -7.14 -10.86
C ASP A 135 -5.17 -7.66 -9.66
N TRP A 136 -4.53 -7.92 -8.51
CA TRP A 136 -5.23 -8.26 -7.28
C TRP A 136 -5.71 -7.00 -6.58
N SER A 137 -6.96 -6.99 -6.12
CA SER A 137 -7.56 -5.80 -5.53
C SER A 137 -8.60 -6.09 -4.46
N LEU A 138 -8.75 -5.10 -3.58
CA LEU A 138 -9.88 -4.89 -2.68
C LEU A 138 -10.49 -3.53 -3.04
N THR A 139 -11.80 -3.49 -3.29
CA THR A 139 -12.55 -2.23 -3.49
C THR A 139 -13.85 -2.21 -2.70
N SER A 140 -14.43 -1.03 -2.48
CA SER A 140 -15.81 -0.90 -1.98
C SER A 140 -16.77 -0.36 -3.05
N LYS A 141 -17.98 -0.92 -3.15
CA LYS A 141 -19.10 -0.37 -3.93
C LYS A 141 -20.43 -0.75 -3.29
N ASP A 142 -21.36 0.20 -3.19
CA ASP A 142 -22.73 -0.02 -2.67
C ASP A 142 -22.72 -0.76 -1.31
N GLU A 143 -21.92 -0.25 -0.35
CA GLU A 143 -21.73 -0.84 0.99
C GLU A 143 -21.15 -2.26 1.01
N SER A 144 -20.71 -2.78 -0.14
CA SER A 144 -20.11 -4.10 -0.28
C SER A 144 -18.63 -3.98 -0.59
N HIS A 145 -17.84 -4.96 -0.15
CA HIS A 145 -16.44 -5.09 -0.54
C HIS A 145 -16.31 -6.08 -1.69
N HIS A 146 -15.47 -5.78 -2.67
CA HIS A 146 -15.15 -6.66 -3.78
C HIS A 146 -13.69 -7.08 -3.69
N LEU A 147 -13.48 -8.39 -3.56
CA LEU A 147 -12.16 -9.02 -3.53
C LEU A 147 -11.90 -9.67 -4.88
N LYS A 148 -10.77 -9.37 -5.50
CA LYS A 148 -10.31 -10.05 -6.72
C LYS A 148 -8.85 -10.44 -6.56
N ALA A 149 -8.55 -11.73 -6.69
CA ALA A 149 -7.19 -12.24 -6.70
C ALA A 149 -7.17 -13.60 -7.40
N GLN A 150 -6.56 -13.67 -8.59
CA GLN A 150 -6.49 -14.89 -9.38
C GLN A 150 -5.05 -15.14 -9.83
N GLU A 151 -4.64 -16.40 -9.80
CA GLU A 151 -3.30 -16.82 -10.21
C GLU A 151 -3.33 -18.26 -10.70
N ASN A 152 -2.73 -18.53 -11.87
CA ASN A 152 -2.70 -19.87 -12.48
C ASN A 152 -4.06 -20.62 -12.50
N GLY A 153 -5.15 -19.88 -12.77
CA GLY A 153 -6.51 -20.44 -12.84
C GLY A 153 -7.16 -20.77 -11.49
N THR A 154 -6.54 -20.40 -10.37
CA THR A 154 -7.10 -20.54 -9.01
C THR A 154 -7.22 -19.16 -8.37
N GLY A 155 -8.29 -18.90 -7.63
CA GLY A 155 -8.41 -17.65 -6.88
C GLY A 155 -9.82 -17.28 -6.48
N LEU A 156 -10.02 -15.98 -6.28
CA LEU A 156 -11.19 -15.37 -5.68
C LEU A 156 -11.69 -14.23 -6.56
N ASP A 157 -13.01 -14.16 -6.73
CA ASP A 157 -13.75 -13.01 -7.22
C ASP A 157 -15.05 -12.95 -6.39
N LEU A 158 -15.03 -12.18 -5.31
CA LEU A 158 -16.04 -12.25 -4.24
C LEU A 158 -16.62 -10.88 -3.93
N LYS A 159 -17.94 -10.77 -3.95
CA LYS A 159 -18.67 -9.65 -3.35
C LYS A 159 -19.06 -10.01 -1.91
N LEU A 160 -18.57 -9.23 -0.95
CA LEU A 160 -18.88 -9.36 0.46
C LEU A 160 -19.85 -8.27 0.88
N THR A 161 -21.01 -8.66 1.38
CA THR A 161 -22.03 -7.73 1.90
C THR A 161 -22.02 -7.81 3.44
N PRO A 162 -21.76 -6.71 4.15
CA PRO A 162 -21.84 -6.68 5.60
C PRO A 162 -23.24 -7.07 6.08
N ILE A 163 -23.33 -7.83 7.16
CA ILE A 163 -24.59 -8.25 7.78
C ILE A 163 -24.77 -7.70 9.21
N LYS A 164 -23.72 -7.10 9.78
CA LYS A 164 -23.64 -6.53 11.13
C LYS A 164 -22.62 -5.41 11.14
#